data_AF-A0A2T4D438-F1
#
_entry.id   AF-A0A2T4D438-F1
#
_cell.length_a   1.000
_cell.length_b   1.000
_cell.length_c   1.000
_cell.angle_alpha   90.00
_cell.angle_beta   90.00
_cell.angle_gamma   90.00
#
_symmetry.space_group_name_H-M   'P 1'
#
loop_
_entity.id
_entity.type
_entity.pdbx_description
1 polymer ?
#
loop_
_entity_poly.entity_id
_entity_poly.type
_entity_poly.pdbx_seq_one_letter_code
_entity_poly.pdbx_strand_id
1 'polypeptide(L)'
;MTLISNGTLRHGSSVWKKGFADWTNIEDTQLREHFDDTTPPPLTGAKVNNTVVWILAFAPLIGLTLEYFVAYMVHSSEYRAEQAVASGHFIYITLILNIALSFLDEKRLKKAGTDTSTFGGWVWLVPVYLYQRSQALKQNLAYFIVWIVCFLLIVVGA
;
A
#
# COMPACT_ATOMS: atom_id res chain seq x y z
N MET A 1 20.55 -20.32 24.02
CA MET A 1 19.57 -19.30 23.58
C MET A 1 19.89 -17.89 24.06
N THR A 2 20.89 -17.65 24.92
CA THR A 2 21.25 -16.29 25.40
C THR A 2 22.34 -15.57 24.57
N LEU A 3 23.13 -16.30 23.77
CA LEU A 3 24.21 -15.73 22.95
C LEU A 3 23.74 -15.18 21.59
N ILE A 4 22.63 -15.71 21.07
CA ILE A 4 22.00 -15.25 19.81
C ILE A 4 21.19 -13.98 20.07
N SER A 5 20.43 -13.92 21.17
CA SER A 5 19.65 -12.75 21.57
C SER A 5 20.49 -11.52 21.91
N ASN A 6 21.74 -11.72 22.36
CA ASN A 6 22.66 -10.65 22.75
C ASN A 6 23.53 -10.12 21.59
N GLY A 7 23.34 -10.60 20.34
CA GLY A 7 24.05 -10.10 19.16
C GLY A 7 25.55 -10.45 19.08
N THR A 8 26.02 -11.36 19.94
CA THR A 8 27.40 -11.88 19.99
C THR A 8 27.73 -12.85 18.86
N LEU A 9 26.72 -13.53 18.32
CA LEU A 9 26.84 -14.38 17.12
C LEU A 9 26.17 -13.66 15.96
N ARG A 10 26.87 -13.51 14.84
CA ARG A 10 26.42 -12.80 13.64
C ARG A 10 26.60 -13.66 12.39
N HIS A 11 25.99 -13.26 11.28
CA HIS A 11 26.31 -13.82 9.96
C HIS A 11 27.82 -13.85 9.72
N GLY A 12 28.32 -14.95 9.15
CA GLY A 12 29.75 -15.20 8.97
C GLY A 12 30.55 -15.61 10.22
N SER A 13 29.90 -15.80 11.37
CA SER A 13 30.61 -16.31 12.57
C SER A 13 30.92 -17.79 12.42
N SER A 14 32.15 -18.20 12.74
CA SER A 14 32.51 -19.62 12.82
C SER A 14 32.03 -20.20 14.15
N VAL A 15 31.33 -21.33 14.08
CA VAL A 15 30.81 -22.07 15.23
C VAL A 15 31.29 -23.51 15.19
N TRP A 16 31.46 -24.11 16.37
CA TRP A 16 31.85 -25.51 16.49
C TRP A 16 30.98 -26.19 17.54
N LYS A 17 30.57 -27.44 17.25
CA LYS A 17 29.96 -28.34 18.22
C LYS A 17 30.51 -29.74 18.09
N LYS A 18 30.42 -30.52 19.17
CA LYS A 18 30.80 -31.93 19.19
C LYS A 18 30.08 -32.69 18.07
N GLY A 19 30.84 -33.30 17.17
CA GLY A 19 30.34 -33.98 15.95
C GLY A 19 30.64 -33.24 14.64
N PHE A 20 31.14 -32.01 14.69
CA PHE A 20 31.69 -31.34 13.51
C PHE A 20 33.17 -31.69 13.31
N ALA A 21 33.57 -31.90 12.06
CA ALA A 21 34.95 -32.19 11.69
C ALA A 21 35.87 -30.98 11.91
N ASP A 22 35.36 -29.76 11.72
CA ASP A 22 36.09 -28.50 11.92
C ASP A 22 35.14 -27.35 12.25
N TRP A 23 35.68 -26.17 12.56
CA TRP A 23 34.93 -24.91 12.64
C TRP A 23 34.11 -24.71 11.36
N THR A 24 32.80 -24.59 11.54
CA THR A 24 31.86 -24.49 10.43
C THR A 24 31.20 -23.11 10.48
N ASN A 25 30.98 -22.48 9.33
CA ASN A 25 30.27 -21.21 9.29
C ASN A 25 28.85 -21.40 9.79
N ILE A 26 28.33 -20.48 10.59
CA ILE A 26 27.01 -20.58 11.23
C ILE A 26 25.87 -20.76 10.22
N GLU A 27 26.05 -20.25 9.00
CA GLU A 27 25.13 -20.38 7.87
C GLU A 27 25.00 -21.82 7.34
N ASP A 28 26.06 -22.62 7.50
CA ASP A 28 26.08 -24.04 7.10
C ASP A 28 25.62 -24.97 8.23
N THR A 29 25.00 -24.42 9.28
CA THR A 29 24.55 -25.16 10.46
C THR A 29 23.05 -25.02 10.72
N GLN A 30 22.53 -25.89 11.57
CA GLN A 30 21.16 -25.84 12.09
C GLN A 30 20.82 -24.53 12.84
N LEU A 31 21.82 -23.70 13.16
CA LEU A 31 21.59 -22.40 13.79
C LEU A 31 21.12 -21.34 12.79
N ARG A 32 21.29 -21.54 11.46
CA ARG A 32 20.81 -20.62 10.42
C ARG A 32 19.34 -20.26 10.58
N GLU A 33 18.51 -21.25 10.90
CA GLU A 33 17.06 -21.09 11.07
C GLU A 33 16.71 -20.08 12.17
N HIS A 34 17.60 -19.87 13.14
CA HIS A 34 17.40 -18.92 14.24
C HIS A 34 17.89 -17.49 13.92
N PHE A 35 18.51 -17.27 12.75
CA PHE A 35 18.91 -15.94 12.24
C PHE A 35 17.91 -15.37 11.24
N ASP A 36 17.21 -16.24 10.51
CA ASP A 36 16.13 -15.87 9.57
C ASP A 36 14.88 -15.33 10.31
N ASP A 37 14.76 -15.57 11.61
CA ASP A 37 13.68 -15.08 12.49
C ASP A 37 13.77 -13.58 12.87
N THR A 38 14.77 -12.85 12.35
CA THR A 38 15.01 -11.45 12.74
C THR A 38 14.02 -10.45 12.13
N THR A 39 13.16 -10.87 11.20
CA THR A 39 11.98 -10.10 10.80
C THR A 39 10.73 -10.93 11.02
N PRO A 40 9.82 -10.54 11.96
CA PRO A 40 8.52 -11.18 12.05
C PRO A 40 7.85 -11.12 10.67
N PRO A 41 7.06 -12.14 10.27
CA PRO A 41 6.39 -12.12 8.99
C PRO A 41 5.62 -10.80 8.84
N PRO A 42 5.64 -10.15 7.66
CA PRO A 42 4.95 -8.89 7.44
C PRO A 42 3.53 -9.00 7.99
N LEU A 43 3.03 -7.93 8.61
CA LEU A 43 1.64 -7.90 9.09
C LEU A 43 0.74 -8.21 7.89
N THR A 44 0.25 -9.44 7.81
CA THR A 44 -0.61 -9.93 6.75
C THR A 44 -2.03 -10.02 7.30
N GLY A 45 -3.02 -9.79 6.44
CA GLY A 45 -4.44 -9.91 6.83
C GLY A 45 -4.94 -8.79 7.76
N ALA A 46 -5.73 -9.17 8.77
CA ALA A 46 -6.60 -8.30 9.56
C ALA A 46 -5.89 -7.26 10.45
N LYS A 47 -4.56 -7.34 10.60
CA LYS A 47 -3.78 -6.39 11.42
C LYS A 47 -3.29 -5.17 10.65
N VAL A 48 -3.44 -5.13 9.33
CA VAL A 48 -3.11 -3.95 8.51
C VAL A 48 -4.27 -2.96 8.57
N ASN A 49 -3.98 -1.71 8.91
CA ASN A 49 -4.98 -0.64 8.88
C ASN A 49 -5.41 -0.38 7.41
N ASN A 50 -6.66 -0.70 7.11
CA ASN A 50 -7.25 -0.56 5.77
C ASN A 50 -8.03 0.74 5.58
N THR A 51 -7.91 1.72 6.50
CA THR A 51 -8.67 2.97 6.41
C THR A 51 -8.30 3.77 5.16
N VAL A 52 -7.02 3.87 4.81
CA VAL A 52 -6.58 4.67 3.66
C VAL A 52 -7.01 4.03 2.34
N VAL A 53 -6.83 2.71 2.19
CA VAL A 53 -7.31 2.01 1.00
C VAL A 53 -8.84 2.11 0.85
N TRP A 54 -9.59 2.15 1.94
CA TRP A 54 -11.05 2.40 1.88
C TRP A 54 -11.37 3.82 1.41
N ILE A 55 -10.67 4.84 1.93
CA ILE A 55 -10.82 6.21 1.45
C ILE A 55 -10.45 6.28 -0.04
N LEU A 56 -9.38 5.59 -0.45
CA LEU A 56 -8.97 5.47 -1.84
C LEU A 56 -10.02 4.77 -2.70
N ALA A 57 -10.68 3.72 -2.20
CA ALA A 57 -11.75 3.03 -2.92
C ALA A 57 -12.95 3.96 -3.20
N PHE A 58 -13.23 4.90 -2.30
CA PHE A 58 -14.25 5.93 -2.50
C PHE A 58 -13.70 7.22 -3.15
N ALA A 59 -12.42 7.26 -3.53
CA ALA A 59 -11.80 8.44 -4.12
C ALA A 59 -12.52 9.00 -5.36
N PRO A 60 -13.16 8.21 -6.24
CA PRO A 60 -13.95 8.78 -7.33
C PRO A 60 -15.07 9.70 -6.80
N LEU A 61 -15.85 9.26 -5.82
CA LEU A 61 -16.96 10.04 -5.26
C LEU A 61 -16.43 11.24 -4.43
N ILE A 62 -15.39 11.01 -3.63
CA ILE A 62 -14.76 12.08 -2.83
C ILE A 62 -14.15 13.13 -3.77
N GLY A 63 -13.48 12.70 -4.84
CA GLY A 63 -12.92 13.58 -5.85
C GLY A 63 -14.00 14.45 -6.49
N LEU A 64 -15.09 13.86 -6.96
CA LEU A 64 -16.21 14.60 -7.54
C LEU A 64 -16.82 15.62 -6.56
N THR A 65 -17.01 15.24 -5.30
CA THR A 65 -17.54 16.17 -4.29
C THR A 65 -16.58 17.34 -4.02
N LEU A 66 -15.26 17.10 -4.02
CA LEU A 66 -14.26 18.16 -3.93
C LEU A 66 -14.22 19.06 -5.18
N GLU A 67 -14.39 18.49 -6.37
CA GLU A 67 -14.48 19.25 -7.61
C GLU A 67 -15.67 20.21 -7.58
N TYR A 68 -16.87 19.73 -7.21
CA TYR A 68 -18.03 20.59 -7.01
C TYR A 68 -17.78 21.65 -5.93
N PHE A 69 -17.23 21.26 -4.79
CA PHE A 69 -16.93 22.20 -3.70
C PHE A 69 -16.03 23.35 -4.17
N VAL A 70 -14.95 23.04 -4.89
CA VAL A 70 -14.05 24.08 -5.44
C VAL A 70 -14.73 24.88 -6.54
N ALA A 71 -15.52 24.25 -7.42
CA ALA A 71 -16.25 24.95 -8.47
C ALA A 71 -17.21 26.00 -7.89
N TYR A 72 -17.97 25.65 -6.84
CA TYR A 72 -18.89 26.57 -6.15
C TYR A 72 -18.18 27.67 -5.37
N MET A 73 -16.96 27.43 -4.87
CA MET A 73 -16.17 28.49 -4.22
C MET A 73 -15.59 29.50 -5.23
N VAL A 74 -15.24 29.04 -6.44
CA VAL A 74 -14.56 29.87 -7.45
C VAL A 74 -15.55 30.58 -8.38
N HIS A 75 -16.71 29.98 -8.64
CA HIS A 75 -17.73 30.54 -9.53
C HIS A 75 -18.90 31.12 -8.75
N SER A 76 -19.26 32.35 -9.08
CA SER A 76 -20.39 33.06 -8.45
C SER A 76 -21.78 32.61 -8.92
N SER A 77 -21.86 31.73 -9.92
CA SER A 77 -23.10 31.24 -10.51
C SER A 77 -23.10 29.72 -10.51
N GLU A 78 -24.16 29.13 -9.96
CA GLU A 78 -24.34 27.68 -9.88
C GLU A 78 -24.21 27.01 -11.25
N TYR A 79 -24.89 27.54 -12.27
CA TYR A 79 -24.80 27.04 -13.65
C TYR A 79 -23.35 26.99 -14.18
N ARG A 80 -22.54 28.02 -13.89
CA ARG A 80 -21.13 28.05 -14.31
C ARG A 80 -20.27 27.04 -13.54
N ALA A 81 -20.54 26.86 -12.25
CA ALA A 81 -19.87 25.87 -11.44
C ALA A 81 -20.14 24.44 -11.95
N GLU A 82 -21.40 24.11 -12.19
CA GLU A 82 -21.82 22.81 -12.74
C GLU A 82 -21.21 22.57 -14.12
N GLN A 83 -21.27 23.56 -15.02
CA GLN A 83 -20.68 23.46 -16.35
C GLN A 83 -19.17 23.25 -16.30
N ALA A 84 -18.46 23.91 -15.37
CA ALA A 84 -17.02 23.74 -15.20
C ALA A 84 -16.65 22.31 -14.75
N VAL A 85 -17.41 21.73 -13.82
CA VAL A 85 -17.22 20.33 -13.39
C VAL A 85 -17.55 19.36 -14.53
N ALA A 86 -18.69 19.54 -15.21
CA ALA A 86 -19.10 18.69 -16.34
C ALA A 86 -18.09 18.75 -17.52
N SER A 87 -17.47 19.91 -17.75
CA SER A 87 -16.41 20.05 -18.75
C SER A 87 -15.06 19.43 -18.34
N GLY A 88 -14.96 18.89 -17.13
CA GLY A 88 -13.74 18.29 -16.59
C GLY A 88 -12.68 19.31 -16.17
N HIS A 89 -13.03 20.59 -16.02
CA HIS A 89 -12.06 21.64 -15.68
C HIS A 89 -11.31 21.35 -14.37
N PHE A 90 -11.97 20.70 -13.42
CA PHE A 90 -11.43 20.40 -12.09
C PHE A 90 -10.90 18.96 -11.92
N ILE A 91 -10.82 18.16 -12.99
CA ILE A 91 -10.41 16.74 -12.92
C ILE A 91 -9.04 16.52 -12.26
N TYR A 92 -8.16 17.52 -12.32
CA TYR A 92 -6.86 17.48 -11.67
C TYR A 92 -6.96 17.34 -10.13
N ILE A 93 -8.05 17.81 -9.50
CA ILE A 93 -8.29 17.66 -8.07
C ILE A 93 -8.44 16.18 -7.73
N THR A 94 -9.28 15.46 -8.47
CA THR A 94 -9.46 14.02 -8.31
C THR A 94 -8.17 13.27 -8.60
N LEU A 95 -7.41 13.65 -9.63
CA LEU A 95 -6.12 13.03 -9.93
C LEU A 95 -5.11 13.20 -8.78
N ILE A 96 -4.96 14.42 -8.25
CA ILE A 96 -4.07 14.71 -7.12
C ILE A 96 -4.49 13.91 -5.89
N LEU A 97 -5.80 13.84 -5.60
CA LEU A 97 -6.33 13.06 -4.48
C LEU A 97 -5.96 11.57 -4.60
N ASN A 98 -6.18 10.98 -5.77
CA ASN A 98 -5.89 9.56 -6.02
C ASN A 98 -4.40 9.25 -5.85
N ILE A 99 -3.53 10.10 -6.43
CA ILE A 99 -2.07 9.98 -6.30
C ILE A 99 -1.67 10.12 -4.82
N ALA A 100 -2.13 11.17 -4.13
CA ALA A 100 -1.76 11.40 -2.74
C ALA A 100 -2.16 10.24 -1.83
N LEU A 101 -3.38 9.71 -2.00
CA LEU A 101 -3.89 8.59 -1.21
C LEU A 101 -3.15 7.28 -1.51
N SER A 102 -2.84 6.98 -2.78
CA SER A 102 -2.14 5.75 -3.13
C SER A 102 -0.70 5.73 -2.62
N PHE A 103 0.03 6.83 -2.75
CA PHE A 103 1.38 6.96 -2.17
C PHE A 103 1.36 6.96 -0.64
N LEU A 104 0.32 7.50 0.00
CA LEU A 104 0.18 7.47 1.45
C LEU A 104 -0.10 6.05 1.96
N ASP A 105 -0.94 5.29 1.27
CA ASP A 105 -1.18 3.88 1.60
C ASP A 105 0.08 3.04 1.39
N GLU A 106 0.77 3.18 0.25
CA GLU A 106 2.05 2.51 0.00
C GLU A 106 3.09 2.81 1.09
N LYS A 107 3.26 4.08 1.48
CA LYS A 107 4.19 4.45 2.56
C LYS A 107 3.83 3.78 3.89
N ARG A 108 2.54 3.58 4.18
CA ARG A 108 2.09 2.85 5.38
C ARG A 108 2.38 1.36 5.28
N LEU A 109 2.15 0.75 4.12
CA LEU A 109 2.48 -0.65 3.86
C LEU A 109 3.98 -0.92 4.00
N LYS A 110 4.81 -0.06 3.40
CA LYS A 110 6.27 -0.15 3.52
C LYS A 110 6.74 -0.01 4.97
N LYS A 111 6.13 0.91 5.75
CA LYS A 111 6.40 1.05 7.19
C LYS A 111 5.95 -0.16 8.02
N ALA A 112 4.94 -0.89 7.55
CA ALA A 112 4.46 -2.13 8.18
C ALA A 112 5.27 -3.38 7.79
N GLY A 113 6.33 -3.21 6.99
CA GLY A 113 7.19 -4.31 6.54
C GLY A 113 6.65 -5.07 5.33
N THR A 114 5.61 -4.58 4.66
CA THR A 114 5.14 -5.16 3.40
C THR A 114 6.12 -4.84 2.28
N ASP A 115 6.51 -5.84 1.50
CA ASP A 115 7.30 -5.63 0.29
C ASP A 115 6.45 -4.94 -0.79
N THR A 116 6.77 -3.68 -1.09
CA THR A 116 6.11 -2.86 -2.11
C THR A 116 6.90 -2.78 -3.42
N SER A 117 7.98 -3.57 -3.58
CA SER A 117 8.82 -3.58 -4.79
C SER A 117 8.03 -3.87 -6.07
N THR A 118 7.00 -4.70 -5.97
CA THR A 118 6.10 -5.07 -7.07
C THR A 118 5.15 -3.95 -7.50
N PHE A 119 4.92 -2.94 -6.64
CA PHE A 119 4.03 -1.83 -6.97
C PHE A 119 4.67 -0.89 -8.00
N GLY A 120 5.98 -0.68 -7.87
CA GLY A 120 6.80 0.07 -8.83
C GLY A 120 6.22 1.43 -9.21
N GLY A 121 6.33 1.80 -10.48
CA GLY A 121 5.78 3.06 -11.02
C GLY A 121 4.26 3.08 -11.21
N TRP A 122 3.54 2.05 -10.79
CA TRP A 122 2.09 1.91 -11.03
C TRP A 122 1.21 2.43 -9.89
N VAL A 123 1.81 2.93 -8.81
CA VAL A 123 1.10 3.43 -7.62
C VAL A 123 0.12 4.55 -7.95
N TRP A 124 0.39 5.37 -8.97
CA TRP A 124 -0.54 6.42 -9.40
C TRP A 124 -1.77 5.89 -10.14
N LEU A 125 -1.69 4.70 -10.73
CA LEU A 125 -2.79 4.07 -11.46
C LEU A 125 -3.62 3.21 -10.50
N VAL A 126 -4.63 3.82 -9.90
CA VAL A 126 -5.39 3.24 -8.78
C VAL A 126 -5.94 1.83 -9.03
N PRO A 127 -6.52 1.48 -10.19
CA PRO A 127 -6.99 0.12 -10.45
C PRO A 127 -5.87 -0.93 -10.34
N VAL A 128 -4.71 -0.64 -10.93
CA VAL A 128 -3.54 -1.53 -10.91
C VAL A 128 -2.97 -1.62 -9.50
N TYR A 129 -2.84 -0.48 -8.82
CA TYR A 129 -2.37 -0.41 -7.45
C TYR A 129 -3.25 -1.21 -6.47
N LEU A 130 -4.58 -1.05 -6.52
CA LEU A 130 -5.50 -1.77 -5.64
C LEU A 130 -5.43 -3.29 -5.86
N TYR A 131 -5.30 -3.71 -7.13
CA TYR A 131 -5.08 -5.11 -7.47
C TYR A 131 -3.75 -5.63 -6.89
N GLN A 132 -2.63 -4.96 -7.17
CA GLN A 132 -1.31 -5.35 -6.64
C GLN A 132 -1.28 -5.40 -5.12
N ARG A 133 -1.89 -4.42 -4.45
CA ARG A 133 -2.03 -4.39 -2.99
C ARG A 133 -2.77 -5.60 -2.45
N SER A 134 -3.89 -5.97 -3.07
CA SER A 134 -4.67 -7.14 -2.64
C SER A 134 -3.85 -8.43 -2.75
N GLN A 135 -3.04 -8.57 -3.80
CA GLN A 135 -2.15 -9.72 -4.00
C GLN A 135 -1.01 -9.74 -2.97
N ALA A 136 -0.36 -8.59 -2.72
CA ALA A 136 0.72 -8.48 -1.74
C ALA A 136 0.26 -8.79 -0.31
N LEU A 137 -0.96 -8.39 0.05
CA LEU A 137 -1.53 -8.62 1.38
C LEU A 137 -2.37 -9.90 1.50
N LYS A 138 -2.55 -10.64 0.40
CA LYS A 138 -3.45 -11.79 0.28
C LYS A 138 -4.88 -11.47 0.77
N GLN A 139 -5.35 -10.26 0.47
CA GLN A 139 -6.68 -9.76 0.82
C GLN A 139 -7.65 -9.94 -0.36
N ASN A 140 -8.96 -9.80 -0.11
CA ASN A 140 -9.95 -9.84 -1.18
C ASN A 140 -9.88 -8.59 -2.09
N LEU A 141 -10.55 -8.67 -3.24
CA LEU A 141 -10.63 -7.58 -4.22
C LEU A 141 -11.70 -6.53 -3.90
N ALA A 142 -12.21 -6.47 -2.66
CA ALA A 142 -13.34 -5.60 -2.32
C ALA A 142 -13.07 -4.13 -2.62
N TYR A 143 -11.88 -3.62 -2.27
CA TYR A 143 -11.50 -2.23 -2.51
C TYR A 143 -11.46 -1.89 -4.01
N PHE A 144 -10.91 -2.82 -4.80
CA PHE A 144 -10.85 -2.69 -6.26
C PHE A 144 -12.25 -2.64 -6.86
N ILE A 145 -13.12 -3.57 -6.46
CA ILE A 145 -14.51 -3.64 -6.94
C ILE A 145 -15.27 -2.37 -6.57
N VAL A 146 -15.15 -1.90 -5.31
CA VAL A 146 -15.81 -0.67 -4.86
C VAL A 146 -15.32 0.53 -5.65
N TRP A 147 -14.02 0.64 -5.91
CA TRP A 147 -13.46 1.72 -6.73
C TRP A 147 -14.04 1.70 -8.14
N ILE A 148 -14.10 0.53 -8.79
CA ILE A 148 -14.67 0.37 -10.13
C ILE A 148 -16.15 0.74 -10.15
N VAL A 149 -16.93 0.29 -9.15
CA VAL A 149 -18.34 0.65 -9.04
C VAL A 149 -18.51 2.16 -8.88
N CYS A 150 -17.77 2.79 -7.97
CA CYS A 150 -17.82 4.25 -7.78
C CYS A 150 -17.43 5.01 -9.05
N PHE A 151 -16.38 4.55 -9.73
CA PHE A 151 -15.92 5.14 -10.98
C PHE A 151 -16.98 5.02 -12.08
N LEU A 152 -17.58 3.84 -12.26
CA LEU A 152 -18.63 3.61 -13.25
C LEU A 152 -19.90 4.41 -12.94
N LEU A 153 -20.28 4.53 -11.65
CA LEU A 153 -21.42 5.35 -11.25
C LEU A 153 -21.22 6.81 -11.67
N ILE A 154 -20.01 7.35 -11.53
CA ILE A 154 -19.71 8.72 -11.95
C ILE A 154 -19.67 8.81 -13.47
N VAL A 155 -19.03 7.88 -14.16
CA VAL A 155 -18.92 7.93 -15.63
C VAL A 155 -20.28 7.77 -16.32
N VAL A 156 -21.19 6.99 -15.74
CA VAL A 156 -22.55 6.80 -16.27
C VAL A 156 -23.51 7.91 -15.81
N GLY A 157 -23.27 8.47 -14.63
CA GLY A 157 -24.13 9.50 -14.03
C GLY A 157 -23.74 10.95 -14.35
N ALA A 158 -22.52 11.19 -14.84
CA ALA A 158 -22.03 12.49 -15.34
C ALA A 158 -22.37 12.68 -16.82
#